data_AF-A0A2A4YGR8-F1
#
_entry.id   AF-A0A2A4YGR8-F1
#
_cell.length_a   1.000
_cell.length_b   1.000
_cell.length_c   1.000
_cell.angle_alpha   90.00
_cell.angle_beta   90.00
_cell.angle_gamma   90.00
#
_symmetry.space_group_name_H-M   'P 1'
#
loop_
_entity.id
_entity.type
_entity.pdbx_description
1 polymer ?
#
loop_
_entity_poly.entity_id
_entity_poly.type
_entity_poly.pdbx_seq_one_letter_code
_entity_poly.pdbx_strand_id
1 'polypeptide(L)'
;MIKITLITICFLISLTSFSQKEKIKYRKLNYNDFTKYSINDTSAVIIDIFFDKKDNTAISQMSFLPITVAVAIISPPISAGLTLISFPLFVNGSYMLVKYRKKKLYKVLTEYKETGQLPKWVRKKANKQLDYYEMIKTEY
;
A
#
# COMPACT_ATOMS: atom_id res chain seq x y z
N MET A 1 23.63 4.42 -32.17
CA MET A 1 24.51 4.16 -31.00
C MET A 1 23.98 4.77 -29.70
N ILE A 2 23.54 6.03 -29.68
CA ILE A 2 23.00 6.72 -28.47
C ILE A 2 21.80 6.00 -27.82
N LYS A 3 20.92 5.37 -28.60
CA LYS A 3 19.76 4.61 -28.05
C LYS A 3 20.18 3.39 -27.22
N ILE A 4 21.25 2.70 -27.62
CA ILE A 4 21.73 1.48 -26.95
C ILE A 4 22.44 1.84 -25.64
N THR A 5 23.22 2.93 -25.64
CA THR A 5 23.91 3.43 -24.44
C THR A 5 22.94 3.92 -23.37
N LEU A 6 21.80 4.49 -23.77
CA LEU A 6 20.78 4.98 -22.83
C LEU A 6 20.04 3.82 -22.14
N ILE A 7 19.76 2.75 -22.90
CA ILE A 7 19.14 1.53 -22.36
C ILE A 7 20.06 0.83 -21.35
N THR A 8 21.37 0.72 -21.64
CA THR A 8 22.32 0.11 -20.71
C THR A 8 22.51 0.93 -19.44
N ILE A 9 22.53 2.27 -19.53
CA ILE A 9 22.59 3.15 -18.36
C ILE A 9 21.33 3.00 -17.48
N CYS A 10 20.13 2.97 -18.09
CA CYS A 10 18.90 2.72 -17.35
C CYS A 10 18.90 1.35 -16.64
N PHE A 11 19.44 0.32 -17.30
CA PHE A 11 19.56 -1.02 -16.71
C PHE A 11 20.53 -1.04 -15.51
N LEU A 12 21.66 -0.35 -15.61
CA LEU A 12 22.66 -0.29 -14.54
C LEU A 12 22.19 0.48 -13.30
N ILE A 13 21.42 1.57 -13.48
CA ILE A 13 20.85 2.34 -12.36
C ILE A 13 19.83 1.49 -11.56
N SER A 14 19.15 0.54 -12.21
CA SER A 14 18.17 -0.32 -11.54
C SER A 14 18.79 -1.33 -10.57
N LEU A 15 20.05 -1.72 -10.77
CA LEU A 15 20.74 -2.75 -9.98
C LEU A 15 21.29 -2.22 -8.64
N THR A 16 21.64 -0.92 -8.56
CA THR A 16 22.27 -0.34 -7.35
C THR A 16 21.28 -0.09 -6.21
N SER A 17 19.97 -0.13 -6.47
CA SER A 17 18.92 0.19 -5.49
C SER A 17 18.50 -0.98 -4.58
N PHE A 18 19.02 -2.20 -4.78
CA PHE A 18 18.48 -3.41 -4.13
C PHE A 18 19.23 -3.93 -2.90
N SER A 19 20.39 -3.36 -2.52
CA SER A 19 21.21 -3.90 -1.43
C SER A 19 21.13 -3.06 -0.13
N GLN A 20 19.95 -2.99 0.49
CA GLN A 20 19.84 -2.56 1.90
C GLN A 20 19.61 -3.79 2.79
N LYS A 21 20.60 -4.13 3.63
CA LYS A 21 20.45 -5.15 4.70
C LYS A 21 19.42 -4.67 5.73
N GLU A 22 18.19 -5.13 5.62
CA GLU A 22 17.16 -4.90 6.63
C GLU A 22 17.34 -5.86 7.82
N LYS A 23 17.46 -5.31 9.05
CA LYS A 23 17.62 -6.09 10.30
C LYS A 23 16.42 -7.00 10.60
N ILE A 24 15.23 -6.68 10.07
CA ILE A 24 13.99 -7.45 10.24
C ILE A 24 13.39 -7.68 8.85
N LYS A 25 12.97 -8.90 8.54
CA LYS A 25 12.30 -9.24 7.27
C LYS A 25 10.83 -8.82 7.31
N TYR A 26 10.56 -7.52 7.29
CA TYR A 26 9.20 -6.95 7.38
C TYR A 26 8.22 -7.49 6.34
N ARG A 27 8.71 -7.93 5.18
CA ARG A 27 7.88 -8.53 4.11
C ARG A 27 7.19 -9.82 4.55
N LYS A 28 7.85 -10.62 5.40
CA LYS A 28 7.35 -11.94 5.84
C LYS A 28 6.34 -11.85 6.98
N LEU A 29 6.32 -10.75 7.72
CA LEU A 29 5.40 -10.56 8.85
C LEU A 29 3.96 -10.45 8.35
N ASN A 30 3.05 -11.21 8.94
CA ASN A 30 1.63 -11.17 8.60
C ASN A 30 0.84 -10.29 9.58
N TYR A 31 -0.47 -10.12 9.35
CA TYR A 31 -1.34 -9.33 10.23
C TYR A 31 -1.21 -9.77 11.70
N ASN A 32 -1.31 -11.08 11.99
CA ASN A 32 -1.17 -11.65 13.33
C ASN A 32 0.21 -11.43 13.98
N ASP A 33 1.25 -11.18 13.17
CA ASP A 33 2.56 -10.83 13.72
C ASP A 33 2.61 -9.35 14.12
N PHE A 34 1.92 -8.49 13.37
CA PHE A 34 1.83 -7.06 13.66
C PHE A 34 0.91 -6.76 14.84
N THR A 35 -0.16 -7.53 15.05
CA THR A 35 -1.03 -7.35 16.22
C THR A 35 -0.30 -7.52 17.54
N LYS A 36 0.76 -8.34 17.59
CA LYS A 36 1.64 -8.48 18.76
C LYS A 36 2.43 -7.21 19.09
N TYR A 37 2.57 -6.28 18.14
CA TYR A 37 3.17 -4.96 18.35
C TYR A 37 2.15 -3.89 18.72
N SER A 38 0.86 -4.23 18.78
CA SER A 38 -0.19 -3.33 19.25
C SER A 38 -0.05 -3.09 20.76
N ILE A 39 -0.17 -1.83 21.17
CA ILE A 39 -0.09 -1.40 22.57
C ILE A 39 -1.45 -0.94 23.08
N ASN A 40 -2.30 -0.44 22.18
CA ASN A 40 -3.64 0.05 22.46
C ASN A 40 -4.54 -0.06 21.21
N ASP A 41 -5.81 0.31 21.38
CA ASP A 41 -6.81 0.27 20.30
C ASP A 41 -6.42 1.16 19.12
N THR A 42 -5.73 2.28 19.37
CA THR A 42 -5.25 3.17 18.30
C THR A 42 -4.21 2.46 17.42
N SER A 43 -3.24 1.75 18.02
CA SER A 43 -2.25 0.98 17.27
C SER A 43 -2.87 -0.21 16.54
N ALA A 44 -3.90 -0.83 17.09
CA ALA A 44 -4.67 -1.88 16.40
C ALA A 44 -5.35 -1.32 15.14
N VAL A 45 -6.04 -0.17 15.27
CA VAL A 45 -6.67 0.54 14.14
C VAL A 45 -5.65 0.93 13.07
N ILE A 46 -4.44 1.32 13.45
CA ILE A 46 -3.37 1.63 12.48
C ILE A 46 -2.97 0.37 11.70
N ILE A 47 -2.83 -0.77 12.37
CA ILE A 47 -2.54 -2.04 11.71
C ILE A 47 -3.64 -2.35 10.70
N ASP A 48 -4.91 -2.25 11.11
CA ASP A 48 -6.07 -2.47 10.23
C ASP A 48 -6.03 -1.55 9.00
N ILE A 49 -5.82 -0.25 9.21
CA ILE A 49 -5.75 0.73 8.11
C ILE A 49 -4.64 0.37 7.11
N PHE A 50 -3.47 -0.04 7.59
CA PHE A 50 -2.35 -0.39 6.71
C PHE A 50 -2.61 -1.68 5.94
N PHE A 51 -3.17 -2.69 6.58
CA PHE A 51 -3.49 -3.96 5.93
C PHE A 51 -4.68 -3.82 4.97
N ASP A 52 -5.75 -3.15 5.34
CA ASP A 52 -6.90 -2.88 4.45
C ASP A 52 -6.47 -2.09 3.20
N LYS A 53 -5.68 -1.03 3.38
CA LYS A 53 -5.25 -0.19 2.24
C LYS A 53 -4.26 -0.92 1.33
N LYS A 54 -3.43 -1.82 1.87
CA LYS A 54 -2.46 -2.60 1.09
C LYS A 54 -3.09 -3.81 0.43
N ASP A 55 -3.85 -4.61 1.16
CA ASP A 55 -4.30 -5.93 0.71
C ASP A 55 -5.68 -5.90 0.06
N ASN A 56 -6.58 -5.00 0.50
CA ASN A 56 -7.89 -4.87 -0.14
C ASN A 56 -7.88 -3.76 -1.20
N THR A 57 -7.59 -2.52 -0.80
CA THR A 57 -7.73 -1.35 -1.70
C THR A 57 -6.70 -1.35 -2.83
N ALA A 58 -5.42 -1.57 -2.53
CA ALA A 58 -4.39 -1.49 -3.57
C ALA A 58 -4.47 -2.66 -4.57
N ILE A 59 -4.66 -3.89 -4.07
CA ILE A 59 -4.76 -5.08 -4.92
C ILE A 59 -5.99 -5.00 -5.82
N SER A 60 -7.15 -4.61 -5.29
CA SER A 60 -8.37 -4.45 -6.10
C SER A 60 -8.22 -3.39 -7.19
N GLN A 61 -7.59 -2.25 -6.89
CA GLN A 61 -7.33 -1.23 -7.91
C GLN A 61 -6.34 -1.69 -8.98
N MET A 62 -5.34 -2.49 -8.60
CA MET A 62 -4.35 -3.03 -9.53
C MET A 62 -4.90 -4.19 -10.38
N SER A 63 -5.91 -4.93 -9.92
CA SER A 63 -6.49 -6.02 -10.71
C SER A 63 -7.25 -5.54 -11.94
N PHE A 64 -7.71 -4.28 -11.98
CA PHE A 64 -8.47 -3.75 -13.12
C PHE A 64 -7.68 -3.76 -14.43
N LEU A 65 -6.39 -3.42 -14.42
CA LEU A 65 -5.60 -3.31 -15.66
C LEU A 65 -5.38 -4.67 -16.34
N PRO A 66 -4.95 -5.74 -15.64
CA PRO A 66 -4.90 -7.08 -16.21
C PRO A 66 -6.27 -7.56 -16.75
N ILE A 67 -7.36 -7.26 -16.04
CA ILE A 67 -8.72 -7.58 -16.51
C ILE A 67 -9.03 -6.83 -17.81
N THR A 68 -8.72 -5.53 -17.89
CA THR A 68 -8.89 -4.74 -19.12
C THR A 68 -8.09 -5.31 -20.29
N VAL A 69 -6.87 -5.80 -20.04
CA VAL A 69 -6.03 -6.45 -21.06
C VAL A 69 -6.65 -7.76 -21.53
N ALA A 70 -7.23 -8.56 -20.63
CA ALA A 70 -7.97 -9.76 -21.02
C ALA A 70 -9.20 -9.43 -21.88
N VAL A 71 -9.92 -8.35 -21.56
CA VAL A 71 -11.05 -7.86 -22.38
C VAL A 71 -10.61 -7.39 -23.76
N ALA A 72 -9.39 -6.85 -23.89
CA ALA A 72 -8.84 -6.40 -25.18
C ALA A 72 -8.80 -7.51 -26.24
N ILE A 73 -8.61 -8.77 -25.81
CA ILE A 73 -8.56 -9.93 -26.69
C ILE A 73 -9.93 -10.20 -27.33
N ILE A 74 -11.02 -9.92 -26.60
CA ILE A 74 -12.39 -10.18 -27.03
C ILE A 74 -12.98 -8.96 -27.76
N SER A 75 -12.76 -7.77 -27.21
CA SER A 75 -13.28 -6.52 -27.77
C SER A 75 -12.30 -5.35 -27.58
N PRO A 76 -11.46 -5.09 -28.59
CA PRO A 76 -10.51 -3.99 -28.57
C PRO A 76 -11.14 -2.60 -28.34
N PRO A 77 -12.29 -2.23 -28.96
CA PRO A 77 -12.89 -0.91 -28.75
C PRO A 77 -13.34 -0.66 -27.30
N ILE A 78 -13.93 -1.67 -26.65
CA ILE A 78 -14.37 -1.57 -25.25
C ILE A 78 -13.15 -1.46 -24.32
N SER A 79 -12.10 -2.23 -24.59
CA SER A 79 -10.87 -2.21 -23.81
C SER A 79 -10.15 -0.86 -23.86
N ALA A 80 -10.17 -0.17 -24.99
CA ALA A 80 -9.58 1.17 -25.11
C ALA A 80 -10.21 2.17 -24.11
N GLY A 81 -11.55 2.15 -23.99
CA GLY A 81 -12.27 2.96 -23.01
C GLY A 81 -11.96 2.55 -21.57
N LEU A 82 -11.95 1.24 -21.28
CA LEU A 82 -11.62 0.71 -19.95
C LEU A 82 -10.19 1.05 -19.53
N THR A 83 -9.25 1.13 -20.47
CA THR A 83 -7.84 1.42 -20.19
C THR A 83 -7.66 2.82 -19.60
N LEU A 84 -8.44 3.80 -20.07
CA LEU A 84 -8.42 5.17 -19.55
C LEU A 84 -8.80 5.24 -18.07
N ILE A 85 -9.59 4.28 -17.58
CA ILE A 85 -10.02 4.20 -16.18
C ILE A 85 -9.08 3.28 -15.39
N SER A 86 -8.73 2.11 -15.94
CA SER A 86 -7.94 1.11 -15.24
C SER A 86 -6.49 1.53 -15.05
N PHE A 87 -5.93 2.33 -15.95
CA PHE A 87 -4.54 2.79 -15.81
C PHE A 87 -4.32 3.73 -14.62
N PRO A 88 -5.08 4.83 -14.45
CA PRO A 88 -4.99 5.65 -13.24
C PRO A 88 -5.22 4.86 -11.94
N LEU A 89 -6.19 3.93 -11.94
CA LEU A 89 -6.45 3.06 -10.80
C LEU A 89 -5.25 2.16 -10.47
N PHE A 90 -4.63 1.56 -11.48
CA PHE A 90 -3.43 0.74 -11.31
C PHE A 90 -2.26 1.53 -10.72
N VAL A 91 -2.02 2.75 -11.23
CA VAL A 91 -0.98 3.64 -10.74
C VAL A 91 -1.26 4.04 -9.28
N ASN A 92 -2.51 4.39 -8.97
CA ASN A 92 -2.90 4.71 -7.60
C ASN A 92 -2.73 3.50 -6.66
N GLY A 93 -3.16 2.30 -7.07
CA GLY A 93 -2.95 1.07 -6.30
C GLY A 93 -1.47 0.78 -6.07
N SER A 94 -0.64 0.95 -7.10
CA SER A 94 0.82 0.82 -6.99
C SER A 94 1.42 1.81 -5.97
N TYR A 95 0.98 3.07 -6.01
CA TYR A 95 1.35 4.08 -5.02
C TYR A 95 0.91 3.69 -3.60
N MET A 96 -0.29 3.13 -3.46
CA MET A 96 -0.83 2.66 -2.18
C MET A 96 0.01 1.52 -1.58
N LEU A 97 0.49 0.56 -2.38
CA LEU A 97 1.40 -0.50 -1.91
C LEU A 97 2.69 0.07 -1.30
N VAL A 98 3.26 1.12 -1.92
CA VAL A 98 4.46 1.78 -1.40
C VAL A 98 4.14 2.60 -0.16
N LYS A 99 3.04 3.35 -0.17
CA LYS A 99 2.63 4.23 0.93
C LYS A 99 2.28 3.47 2.20
N TYR A 100 1.65 2.30 2.10
CA TYR A 100 1.23 1.45 3.21
C TYR A 100 2.07 0.17 3.34
N ARG A 101 3.33 0.19 2.88
CA ARG A 101 4.24 -0.95 3.00
C ARG A 101 4.44 -1.36 4.47
N LYS A 102 4.59 -2.67 4.73
CA LYS A 102 4.83 -3.26 6.07
C LYS A 102 6.01 -2.63 6.83
N LYS A 103 7.09 -2.25 6.11
CA LYS A 103 8.24 -1.53 6.70
C LYS A 103 7.83 -0.18 7.32
N LYS A 104 6.90 0.54 6.67
CA LYS A 104 6.41 1.83 7.16
C LYS A 104 5.44 1.63 8.32
N LEU A 105 4.60 0.60 8.27
CA LEU A 105 3.76 0.20 9.40
C LEU A 105 4.62 -0.02 10.66
N TYR A 106 5.65 -0.87 10.56
CA TYR A 106 6.57 -1.12 11.67
C TYR A 106 7.16 0.18 12.22
N LYS A 107 7.70 1.05 11.35
CA LYS A 107 8.26 2.34 11.74
C LYS A 107 7.24 3.20 12.50
N VAL A 108 6.01 3.31 12.00
CA VAL A 108 4.94 4.09 12.66
C VAL A 108 4.59 3.51 14.02
N LEU A 109 4.49 2.18 14.15
CA LEU A 109 4.17 1.52 15.42
C LEU A 109 5.31 1.69 16.45
N THR A 110 6.56 1.55 16.02
CA THR A 110 7.73 1.75 16.90
C THR A 110 7.85 3.20 17.33
N GLU A 111 7.75 4.16 16.41
CA GLU A 111 7.77 5.59 16.74
C GLU A 111 6.63 5.97 17.69
N TYR A 112 5.43 5.41 17.47
CA TYR A 112 4.29 5.64 18.35
C TYR A 112 4.52 5.07 19.75
N LYS A 113 5.10 3.87 19.84
CA LYS A 113 5.48 3.25 21.13
C LYS A 113 6.44 4.12 21.93
N GLU A 114 7.42 4.72 21.25
CA GLU A 114 8.49 5.50 21.88
C GLU A 114 8.05 6.92 22.22
N THR A 115 7.29 7.57 21.33
CA THR A 115 6.98 9.01 21.42
C THR A 115 5.54 9.31 21.83
N GLY A 116 4.64 8.35 21.74
CA GLY A 116 3.18 8.56 21.86
C GLY A 116 2.58 9.38 20.72
N GLN A 117 3.37 9.74 19.70
CA GLN A 117 2.92 10.60 18.60
C GLN A 117 2.79 9.83 17.28
N LEU A 118 1.74 10.19 16.53
CA LEU A 118 1.48 9.65 15.20
C LEU A 118 1.75 10.71 14.15
N PRO A 119 2.28 10.33 12.97
CA PRO A 119 2.34 11.22 11.83
C PRO A 119 0.95 11.80 11.53
N LYS A 120 0.86 13.11 11.25
CA LYS A 120 -0.41 13.83 11.06
C LYS A 120 -1.39 13.10 10.11
N TRP A 121 -0.87 12.56 9.02
CA TRP A 121 -1.69 11.83 8.02
C TRP A 121 -2.22 10.48 8.52
N VAL A 122 -1.48 9.78 9.40
CA VAL A 122 -1.93 8.53 10.03
C VAL A 122 -2.96 8.87 11.10
N ARG A 123 -2.66 9.85 11.96
CA ARG A 123 -3.57 10.31 13.02
C ARG A 123 -4.94 10.68 12.46
N LYS A 124 -4.99 11.48 11.38
CA LYS A 124 -6.24 11.86 10.72
C LYS A 124 -7.07 10.66 10.25
N LYS A 125 -6.40 9.59 9.77
CA LYS A 125 -7.08 8.37 9.31
C LYS A 125 -7.51 7.47 10.46
N ALA A 126 -6.66 7.33 11.47
CA ALA A 126 -6.95 6.55 12.68
C ALA A 126 -8.16 7.15 13.41
N ASN A 127 -8.16 8.47 13.65
CA ASN A 127 -9.29 9.14 14.29
C ASN A 127 -10.58 8.94 13.49
N LYS A 128 -10.56 9.18 12.17
CA LYS A 128 -11.74 8.95 11.32
C LYS A 128 -12.29 7.52 11.44
N GLN A 129 -11.41 6.51 11.57
CA GLN A 129 -11.82 5.12 11.69
C GLN A 129 -12.37 4.81 13.10
N LEU A 130 -11.76 5.38 14.14
CA LEU A 130 -12.25 5.29 15.52
C LEU A 130 -13.62 5.93 15.66
N ASP A 131 -13.80 7.16 15.16
CA ASP A 131 -15.08 7.87 15.15
C ASP A 131 -16.19 7.02 14.49
N TYR A 132 -15.86 6.36 13.38
CA TYR A 132 -16.78 5.46 12.68
C TYR A 132 -17.16 4.23 13.53
N TYR A 133 -16.21 3.63 14.24
CA TYR A 133 -16.50 2.50 15.14
C TYR A 133 -17.33 2.92 16.36
N GLU A 134 -17.10 4.11 16.90
CA GLU A 134 -17.92 4.67 17.99
C GLU A 134 -19.36 4.91 17.54
N MET A 135 -19.57 5.45 16.33
CA MET A 135 -20.92 5.64 15.77
C MET A 135 -21.66 4.31 15.64
N ILE A 136 -21.03 3.28 15.04
CA ILE A 136 -21.65 1.96 14.90
C ILE A 136 -22.02 1.38 16.28
N LYS A 137 -21.14 1.50 17.26
CA LYS A 137 -21.39 0.96 18.60
C LYS A 137 -22.56 1.64 19.32
N THR A 138 -22.92 2.86 18.92
CA THR A 138 -24.04 3.62 19.50
C THR A 138 -25.38 3.26 18.85
N GLU A 139 -25.38 2.67 17.66
CA GLU A 139 -26.59 2.25 16.93
C GLU A 139 -27.11 0.85 17.35
N TYR A 140 -26.33 0.09 18.11
CA TYR A 140 -26.69 -1.24 18.64
C TYR A 140 -26.88 -1.20 20.17
#